data_AF-A0A944D1X2-F1
#
_entry.id   AF-A0A944D1X2-F1
#
_cell.length_a   1.000
_cell.length_b   1.000
_cell.length_c   1.000
_cell.angle_alpha   90.00
_cell.angle_beta   90.00
_cell.angle_gamma   90.00
#
_symmetry.space_group_name_H-M   'P 1'
#
loop_
_entity.id
_entity.type
_entity.pdbx_description
1 polymer ?
#
loop_
_entity_poly.entity_id
_entity_poly.type
_entity_poly.pdbx_seq_one_letter_code
_entity_poly.pdbx_strand_id
1 'polypeptide(L)'
;MKQPICITFAGVPGSGKTPITNFLSTKIDFPIFNNDAIRSEVIENYGFLDEKVHLKIRNERLLEIMEQGKSFILDASIDRVWFEKKNLMKKFNYKVFIISLDLGENLIKKGYKNKNYTSFLEDFDTLFTDHKKFLEHFSDEVNLHITDLEYKNRLKLSFEAVNEFLKNN
;
A
#
# COMPACT_ATOMS: atom_id res chain seq x y z
N MET A 1 -2.92 25.38 -8.67
CA MET A 1 -2.03 24.20 -8.64
C MET A 1 -2.89 22.95 -8.54
N LYS A 2 -2.57 21.87 -9.25
CA LYS A 2 -3.32 20.61 -9.20
C LYS A 2 -3.15 19.98 -7.81
N GLN A 3 -4.21 19.46 -7.22
CA GLN A 3 -4.15 18.80 -5.90
C GLN A 3 -3.21 17.58 -5.98
N PRO A 4 -2.28 17.38 -5.04
CA PRO A 4 -1.38 16.24 -5.07
C PRO A 4 -2.13 14.94 -4.75
N ILE A 5 -1.65 13.83 -5.32
CA ILE A 5 -2.33 12.53 -5.28
C ILE A 5 -1.46 11.49 -4.60
N CYS A 6 -2.04 10.73 -3.68
CA CYS A 6 -1.43 9.54 -3.10
C CYS A 6 -2.19 8.30 -3.56
N ILE A 7 -1.52 7.39 -4.26
CA ILE A 7 -2.05 6.06 -4.56
C ILE A 7 -1.55 5.11 -3.48
N THR A 8 -2.43 4.36 -2.84
CA THR A 8 -2.04 3.44 -1.76
C THR A 8 -2.87 2.17 -1.77
N PHE A 9 -2.55 1.25 -0.84
CA PHE A 9 -3.03 -0.13 -0.91
C PHE A 9 -3.50 -0.66 0.43
N ALA A 10 -4.67 -1.30 0.42
CA ALA A 10 -5.16 -2.13 1.51
C ALA A 10 -5.02 -3.61 1.13
N GLY A 11 -4.79 -4.45 2.12
CA GLY A 11 -4.60 -5.89 1.94
C GLY A 11 -3.37 -6.39 2.68
N VAL A 12 -3.42 -7.66 3.06
CA VAL A 12 -2.37 -8.33 3.83
C VAL A 12 -1.00 -8.32 3.13
N PRO A 13 0.14 -8.38 3.86
CA PRO A 13 1.46 -8.64 3.28
C PRO A 13 1.43 -9.77 2.25
N GLY A 14 2.30 -9.72 1.23
CA GLY A 14 2.36 -10.75 0.19
C GLY A 14 1.15 -10.86 -0.76
N SER A 15 0.05 -10.12 -0.54
CA SER A 15 -1.13 -10.09 -1.42
C SER A 15 -0.83 -9.63 -2.86
N GLY A 16 0.32 -9.00 -3.12
CA GLY A 16 0.75 -8.63 -4.47
C GLY A 16 0.59 -7.15 -4.82
N LYS A 17 0.64 -6.27 -3.80
CA LYS A 17 0.71 -4.81 -3.91
C LYS A 17 1.93 -4.33 -4.69
N THR A 18 3.14 -4.70 -4.29
CA THR A 18 4.39 -4.26 -4.93
C THR A 18 4.46 -4.52 -6.45
N PRO A 19 3.98 -5.66 -7.00
CA PRO A 19 3.79 -5.80 -8.45
C PRO A 19 2.90 -4.73 -9.08
N ILE A 20 1.80 -4.34 -8.45
CA ILE A 20 0.93 -3.24 -8.90
C ILE A 20 1.70 -1.92 -8.82
N THR A 21 2.35 -1.64 -7.70
CA THR A 21 3.17 -0.44 -7.48
C THR A 21 4.19 -0.24 -8.61
N ASN A 22 5.01 -1.26 -8.88
CA ASN A 22 6.03 -1.20 -9.94
C ASN A 22 5.41 -1.12 -11.34
N PHE A 23 4.30 -1.82 -11.59
CA PHE A 23 3.63 -1.70 -12.87
C PHE A 23 3.10 -0.28 -13.10
N LEU A 24 2.43 0.30 -12.09
CA LEU A 24 1.91 1.66 -12.14
C LEU A 24 3.03 2.69 -12.36
N SER A 25 4.15 2.62 -11.63
CA SER A 25 5.25 3.59 -11.78
C SER A 25 5.89 3.60 -13.17
N THR A 26 5.79 2.51 -13.93
CA THR A 26 6.23 2.50 -15.35
C THR A 26 5.24 3.17 -16.30
N LYS A 27 4.03 3.47 -15.84
CA LYS A 27 2.92 4.01 -16.63
C LYS A 27 2.53 5.43 -16.24
N ILE A 28 2.79 5.82 -15.00
CA ILE A 28 2.50 7.14 -14.47
C ILE A 28 3.77 7.71 -13.82
N ASP A 29 3.96 9.02 -13.92
CA ASP A 29 5.16 9.71 -13.42
C ASP A 29 5.10 9.99 -11.91
N PHE A 30 4.77 8.97 -11.11
CA PHE A 30 4.67 9.07 -9.66
C PHE A 30 5.82 8.29 -9.00
N PRO A 31 6.66 8.92 -8.17
CA PRO A 31 7.67 8.20 -7.39
C PRO A 31 7.02 7.21 -6.42
N ILE A 32 7.74 6.12 -6.14
CA ILE A 32 7.32 5.13 -5.16
C ILE A 32 7.93 5.47 -3.81
N PHE A 33 7.08 5.66 -2.79
CA PHE A 33 7.48 5.57 -1.39
C PHE A 33 7.36 4.12 -0.94
N ASN A 34 8.47 3.41 -0.86
CA ASN A 34 8.51 1.98 -0.56
C ASN A 34 8.87 1.73 0.91
N ASN A 35 7.89 1.31 1.72
CA ASN A 35 8.10 1.01 3.14
C ASN A 35 9.09 -0.14 3.35
N ASP A 36 9.06 -1.15 2.48
CA ASP A 36 9.91 -2.34 2.59
C ASP A 36 11.37 -2.02 2.26
N ALA A 37 11.61 -1.10 1.33
CA ALA A 37 12.96 -0.60 1.04
C ALA A 37 13.57 0.13 2.24
N ILE A 38 12.80 0.93 2.97
CA ILE A 38 13.26 1.62 4.19
C ILE A 38 13.55 0.58 5.29
N ARG A 39 12.70 -0.45 5.42
CA ARG A 39 12.96 -1.56 6.36
C ARG A 39 14.24 -2.32 6.01
N SER A 40 14.49 -2.59 4.74
CA SER A 40 15.76 -3.18 4.28
C SER A 40 16.96 -2.30 4.60
N GLU A 41 16.87 -0.99 4.31
CA GLU A 41 17.94 -0.03 4.64
C GLU A 41 18.29 -0.05 6.14
N VAL A 42 17.31 -0.10 7.03
CA VAL A 42 17.56 -0.20 8.48
C VAL A 42 18.27 -1.52 8.81
N ILE A 43 17.82 -2.65 8.26
CA ILE A 43 18.49 -3.94 8.50
C ILE A 43 19.92 -3.93 7.98
N GLU A 44 20.16 -3.36 6.80
CA GLU A 44 21.48 -3.23 6.18
C GLU A 44 22.42 -2.35 7.00
N ASN A 45 21.91 -1.25 7.57
CA ASN A 45 22.71 -0.31 8.36
C ASN A 45 23.01 -0.81 9.77
N TYR A 46 22.09 -1.53 10.41
CA TYR A 46 22.18 -1.91 11.83
C TYR A 46 22.42 -3.41 12.06
N GLY A 47 22.27 -4.25 11.03
CA GLY A 47 22.36 -5.71 11.12
C GLY A 47 21.13 -6.40 11.71
N PHE A 48 20.11 -5.63 12.12
CA PHE A 48 18.83 -6.10 12.65
C PHE A 48 17.74 -5.05 12.40
N LEU A 49 16.47 -5.45 12.53
CA LEU A 49 15.35 -4.52 12.41
C LEU A 49 15.12 -3.78 13.73
N ASP A 50 15.58 -2.54 13.81
CA ASP A 50 15.13 -1.60 14.84
C ASP A 50 13.83 -0.91 14.37
N GLU A 51 12.70 -1.37 14.92
CA GLU A 51 11.38 -0.84 14.57
C GLU A 51 11.22 0.66 14.88
N LYS A 52 11.86 1.17 15.94
CA LYS A 52 11.76 2.60 16.28
C LYS A 52 12.49 3.45 15.25
N VAL A 53 13.68 3.00 14.83
CA VAL A 53 14.47 3.68 13.78
C VAL A 53 13.74 3.61 12.44
N HIS A 54 13.22 2.43 12.07
CA HIS A 54 12.42 2.26 10.85
C HIS A 54 11.20 3.19 10.82
N LEU A 55 10.42 3.24 11.89
CA LEU A 55 9.25 4.12 11.99
C LEU A 55 9.65 5.61 11.90
N LYS A 56 10.75 6.00 12.55
CA LYS A 56 11.27 7.37 12.50
C LYS A 56 11.63 7.78 11.07
N ILE A 57 12.53 7.03 10.42
CA ILE A 57 13.01 7.32 9.06
C ILE A 57 11.84 7.32 8.06
N ARG A 58 10.95 6.33 8.16
CA ARG A 58 9.75 6.24 7.32
C ARG A 58 8.87 7.47 7.47
N ASN A 59 8.59 7.89 8.70
CA ASN A 59 7.70 9.03 8.93
C ASN A 59 8.36 10.35 8.49
N GLU A 60 9.65 10.56 8.75
CA GLU A 60 10.41 11.74 8.31
C GLU A 60 10.40 11.88 6.78
N ARG A 61 10.77 10.83 6.05
CA ARG A 61 10.78 10.85 4.57
C ARG A 61 9.39 10.99 3.96
N LEU A 62 8.37 10.42 4.58
CA LEU A 62 6.99 10.60 4.12
C LEU A 62 6.58 12.07 4.26
N LEU A 63 6.90 12.71 5.39
CA LEU A 63 6.63 14.14 5.60
C LEU A 63 7.35 15.01 4.57
N GLU A 64 8.61 14.71 4.25
CA GLU A 64 9.38 15.46 3.23
C GLU A 64 8.70 15.43 1.85
N ILE A 65 8.20 14.27 1.40
CA ILE A 65 7.45 14.16 0.14
C ILE A 65 6.14 14.96 0.22
N MET A 66 5.45 14.85 1.35
CA MET A 66 4.16 15.51 1.55
C MET A 66 4.29 17.04 1.58
N GLU A 67 5.31 17.57 2.24
CA GLU A 67 5.65 19.00 2.28
C GLU A 67 6.00 19.58 0.91
N GLN A 68 6.61 18.77 0.04
CA GLN A 68 6.90 19.15 -1.34
C GLN A 68 5.66 19.13 -2.24
N GLY A 69 4.52 18.63 -1.77
CA GLY A 69 3.29 18.52 -2.56
C GLY A 69 3.44 17.62 -3.80
N LYS A 70 4.33 16.62 -3.74
CA LYS A 70 4.55 15.68 -4.85
C LYS A 70 3.56 14.54 -4.80
N SER A 71 2.87 14.27 -5.91
CA SER A 71 2.09 13.03 -6.03
C SER A 71 3.00 11.80 -5.95
N PHE A 72 2.54 10.70 -5.34
CA PHE A 72 3.36 9.50 -5.14
C PHE A 72 2.52 8.24 -4.99
N ILE A 73 3.17 7.08 -5.08
CA ILE A 73 2.60 5.78 -4.77
C ILE A 73 3.16 5.33 -3.41
N LEU A 74 2.29 5.13 -2.41
CA LEU A 74 2.63 4.61 -1.09
C LEU A 74 2.54 3.08 -1.11
N ASP A 75 3.67 2.40 -1.34
CA ASP A 75 3.79 0.94 -1.28
C ASP A 75 3.90 0.49 0.18
N ALA A 76 2.74 0.43 0.83
CA ALA A 76 2.57 -0.04 2.20
C ALA A 76 1.19 -0.69 2.34
N SER A 77 0.97 -1.45 3.42
CA SER A 77 -0.38 -1.91 3.76
C SER A 77 -0.98 -0.89 4.73
N ILE A 78 -1.96 -0.10 4.25
CA ILE A 78 -2.59 0.96 5.04
C ILE A 78 -3.73 0.48 5.93
N ASP A 79 -4.21 -0.74 5.71
CA ASP A 79 -5.29 -1.41 6.44
C ASP A 79 -5.18 -1.26 7.98
N ARG A 80 -3.97 -1.33 8.53
CA ARG A 80 -3.72 -1.22 9.98
C ARG A 80 -3.54 0.21 10.50
N VAL A 81 -3.31 1.18 9.62
CA VAL A 81 -2.90 2.55 9.98
C VAL A 81 -3.71 3.63 9.27
N TRP A 82 -4.80 3.25 8.59
CA TRP A 82 -5.52 4.16 7.71
C TRP A 82 -6.09 5.36 8.45
N PHE A 83 -6.62 5.17 9.66
CA PHE A 83 -7.16 6.27 10.45
C PHE A 83 -6.13 7.41 10.65
N GLU A 84 -4.91 7.06 11.05
CA GLU A 84 -3.82 8.03 11.23
C GLU A 84 -3.35 8.61 9.89
N LYS A 85 -3.17 7.74 8.88
CA LYS A 85 -2.70 8.17 7.55
C LYS A 85 -3.70 9.08 6.85
N LYS A 86 -5.00 8.84 6.97
CA LYS A 86 -6.07 9.68 6.44
C LYS A 86 -5.99 11.10 7.00
N ASN A 87 -5.78 11.26 8.31
CA ASN A 87 -5.63 12.57 8.92
C ASN A 87 -4.39 13.30 8.40
N LEU A 88 -3.28 12.57 8.20
CA LEU A 88 -2.07 13.11 7.60
C LEU A 88 -2.31 13.56 6.14
N MET A 89 -2.96 12.74 5.32
CA MET A 89 -3.28 13.08 3.92
C MET A 89 -4.17 14.32 3.84
N LYS A 90 -5.19 14.42 4.70
CA LYS A 90 -6.05 15.61 4.81
C LYS A 90 -5.26 16.86 5.19
N LYS A 91 -4.36 16.76 6.18
CA LYS A 91 -3.52 17.89 6.63
C LYS A 91 -2.71 18.51 5.49
N PHE A 92 -2.21 17.69 4.58
CA PHE A 92 -1.42 18.14 3.42
C PHE A 92 -2.25 18.28 2.13
N ASN A 93 -3.59 18.23 2.23
CA ASN A 93 -4.51 18.37 1.12
C ASN A 93 -4.29 17.36 -0.03
N TYR A 94 -3.91 16.12 0.30
CA TYR A 94 -3.77 15.04 -0.68
C TYR A 94 -5.12 14.44 -1.04
N LYS A 95 -5.34 14.21 -2.34
CA LYS A 95 -6.37 13.29 -2.80
C LYS A 95 -5.83 11.87 -2.73
N VAL A 96 -6.61 10.93 -2.20
CA VAL A 96 -6.15 9.54 -2.03
C VAL A 96 -6.91 8.62 -2.97
N PHE A 97 -6.18 7.67 -3.57
CA PHE A 97 -6.73 6.56 -4.32
C PHE A 97 -6.31 5.24 -3.66
N ILE A 98 -7.26 4.47 -3.15
CA ILE A 98 -7.00 3.20 -2.44
C ILE A 98 -7.36 2.03 -3.35
N ILE A 99 -6.39 1.15 -3.56
CA ILE A 99 -6.57 -0.17 -4.19
C ILE A 99 -6.58 -1.23 -3.09
N SER A 100 -7.70 -1.91 -2.90
CA SER A 100 -7.83 -3.00 -1.93
C SER A 100 -7.69 -4.36 -2.60
N LEU A 101 -6.87 -5.23 -1.99
CA LEU A 101 -6.71 -6.63 -2.36
C LEU A 101 -7.50 -7.50 -1.39
N ASP A 102 -8.76 -7.78 -1.73
CA ASP A 102 -9.75 -8.48 -0.92
C ASP A 102 -9.75 -9.97 -1.25
N LEU A 103 -8.61 -10.59 -0.98
CA LEU A 103 -8.32 -11.95 -1.41
C LEU A 103 -8.77 -12.99 -0.38
N GLY A 104 -9.19 -14.15 -0.85
CA GLY A 104 -9.46 -15.30 -0.01
C GLY A 104 -8.18 -15.85 0.63
N GLU A 105 -8.32 -16.42 1.83
CA GLU A 105 -7.18 -16.98 2.57
C GLU A 105 -6.38 -18.00 1.77
N ASN A 106 -7.08 -18.86 1.02
CA ASN A 106 -6.45 -19.90 0.21
C ASN A 106 -5.49 -19.33 -0.83
N LEU A 107 -5.86 -18.22 -1.47
CA LEU A 107 -5.02 -17.57 -2.47
C LEU A 107 -3.78 -16.96 -1.82
N ILE A 108 -3.93 -16.30 -0.67
CA ILE A 108 -2.82 -15.68 0.06
C ILE A 108 -1.86 -16.72 0.61
N LYS A 109 -2.37 -17.75 1.32
CA LYS A 109 -1.57 -18.85 1.89
C LYS A 109 -0.80 -19.60 0.80
N LYS A 110 -1.41 -19.83 -0.36
CA LYS A 110 -0.72 -20.38 -1.55
C LYS A 110 0.40 -19.45 -2.03
N GLY A 111 0.16 -18.15 -2.05
CA GLY A 111 1.17 -17.13 -2.36
C GLY A 111 2.37 -17.16 -1.42
N TYR A 112 2.13 -17.26 -0.10
CA TYR A 112 3.19 -17.33 0.90
C TYR A 112 4.07 -18.56 0.74
N LYS A 113 3.45 -19.73 0.54
CA LYS A 113 4.15 -20.99 0.29
C LYS A 113 5.08 -20.89 -0.93
N ASN A 114 4.60 -20.29 -2.03
CA ASN A 114 5.38 -20.15 -3.25
C ASN A 114 6.56 -19.16 -3.12
N LYS A 115 6.48 -18.21 -2.16
CA LYS A 115 7.49 -17.18 -1.93
C LYS A 115 8.40 -17.48 -0.73
N ASN A 116 8.23 -18.63 -0.07
CA ASN A 116 8.89 -18.98 1.20
C ASN A 116 8.70 -17.91 2.30
N TYR A 117 7.51 -17.31 2.36
CA TYR A 117 7.15 -16.31 3.36
C TYR A 117 6.66 -17.00 4.64
N THR A 118 7.58 -17.66 5.34
CA THR A 118 7.25 -18.41 6.56
C THR A 118 6.89 -17.49 7.73
N SER A 119 7.55 -16.34 7.85
CA SER A 119 7.30 -15.37 8.94
C SER A 119 5.86 -14.82 8.93
N PHE A 120 5.28 -14.60 7.75
CA PHE A 120 3.90 -14.09 7.67
C PHE A 120 2.83 -15.15 7.91
N LEU A 121 3.19 -16.45 7.97
CA LEU A 121 2.22 -17.51 8.29
C LEU A 121 1.83 -17.49 9.77
N GLU A 122 2.76 -17.12 10.66
CA GLU A 122 2.52 -17.05 12.10
C GLU A 122 1.51 -15.94 12.44
N ASP A 123 1.61 -14.80 11.75
CA ASP A 123 0.73 -13.65 11.97
C ASP A 123 -0.47 -13.58 11.00
N PHE A 124 -0.68 -14.61 10.17
CA PHE A 124 -1.64 -14.53 9.07
C PHE A 124 -3.07 -14.19 9.54
N ASP A 125 -3.56 -14.88 10.57
CA ASP A 125 -4.94 -14.70 11.04
C ASP A 125 -5.17 -13.28 11.58
N THR A 126 -4.18 -12.72 12.28
CA THR A 126 -4.19 -11.33 12.76
C THR A 126 -4.23 -10.36 11.57
N LEU A 127 -3.30 -10.51 10.62
CA LEU A 127 -3.21 -9.64 9.44
C LEU A 127 -4.50 -9.69 8.60
N PHE A 128 -5.07 -10.88 8.45
CA PHE A 128 -6.31 -11.08 7.71
C PHE A 128 -7.51 -10.47 8.42
N THR A 129 -7.57 -10.59 9.76
CA THR A 129 -8.60 -9.97 10.59
C THR A 129 -8.51 -8.45 10.54
N ASP A 130 -7.30 -7.88 10.58
CA ASP A 130 -7.11 -6.44 10.47
C ASP A 130 -7.59 -5.89 9.12
N HIS A 131 -7.34 -6.62 8.02
CA HIS A 131 -7.86 -6.25 6.70
C HIS A 131 -9.39 -6.28 6.66
N LYS A 132 -10.03 -7.29 7.25
CA LYS A 132 -11.49 -7.35 7.36
C LYS A 132 -12.05 -6.16 8.15
N LYS A 133 -11.46 -5.84 9.30
CA LYS A 133 -11.85 -4.67 10.10
C LYS A 133 -11.68 -3.37 9.32
N PHE A 134 -10.61 -3.24 8.53
CA PHE A 134 -10.44 -2.08 7.65
C PHE A 134 -11.60 -1.95 6.67
N LEU A 135 -11.99 -3.03 5.99
CA LEU A 135 -13.11 -3.02 5.06
C LEU A 135 -14.44 -2.69 5.76
N GLU A 136 -14.71 -3.25 6.93
CA GLU A 136 -15.91 -2.94 7.72
C GLU A 136 -16.07 -1.43 8.00
N HIS A 137 -14.97 -0.71 8.18
CA HIS A 137 -15.00 0.71 8.54
C HIS A 137 -14.80 1.65 7.35
N PHE A 138 -14.09 1.21 6.31
CA PHE A 138 -13.54 2.08 5.27
C PHE A 138 -13.76 1.56 3.84
N SER A 139 -14.61 0.55 3.63
CA SER A 139 -14.90 0.07 2.27
C SER A 139 -15.38 1.18 1.34
N ASP A 140 -16.18 2.13 1.84
CA ASP A 140 -16.70 3.25 1.03
C ASP A 140 -15.60 4.24 0.60
N GLU A 141 -14.42 4.18 1.21
CA GLU A 141 -13.26 5.01 0.84
C GLU A 141 -12.33 4.30 -0.17
N VAL A 142 -12.56 3.02 -0.43
CA VAL A 142 -11.78 2.24 -1.40
C VAL A 142 -12.25 2.56 -2.82
N ASN A 143 -11.30 2.83 -3.71
CA ASN A 143 -11.62 3.19 -5.09
C ASN A 143 -11.64 1.99 -6.04
N LEU A 144 -10.87 0.95 -5.72
CA LEU A 144 -10.82 -0.29 -6.49
C LEU A 144 -10.69 -1.48 -5.55
N HIS A 145 -11.67 -2.38 -5.61
CA HIS A 145 -11.61 -3.69 -4.95
C HIS A 145 -11.17 -4.75 -5.97
N ILE A 146 -10.22 -5.59 -5.57
CA ILE A 146 -9.71 -6.70 -6.37
C ILE A 146 -9.87 -7.97 -5.56
N THR A 147 -10.68 -8.90 -6.05
CA THR A 147 -10.93 -10.19 -5.41
C THR A 147 -10.11 -11.30 -6.08
N ASP A 148 -10.32 -12.54 -5.63
CA ASP A 148 -9.73 -13.73 -6.24
C ASP A 148 -10.05 -13.87 -7.74
N LEU A 149 -11.21 -13.38 -8.18
CA LEU A 149 -11.66 -13.44 -9.59
C LEU A 149 -10.81 -12.54 -10.48
N GLU A 150 -10.54 -11.31 -10.02
CA GLU A 150 -9.79 -10.31 -10.77
C GLU A 150 -8.27 -10.44 -10.62
N TYR A 151 -7.80 -11.26 -9.67
CA TYR A 151 -6.41 -11.24 -9.19
C TYR A 151 -5.35 -11.38 -10.31
N LYS A 152 -5.63 -12.21 -11.32
CA LYS A 152 -4.73 -12.39 -12.46
C LYS A 152 -4.61 -11.14 -13.33
N ASN A 153 -5.66 -10.33 -13.40
CA ASN A 153 -5.75 -9.10 -14.19
C ASN A 153 -5.47 -7.83 -13.36
N ARG A 154 -5.13 -7.97 -12.07
CA ARG A 154 -4.97 -6.86 -11.12
C ARG A 154 -4.11 -5.70 -11.64
N LEU A 155 -3.01 -5.98 -12.36
CA LEU A 155 -2.13 -4.93 -12.87
C LEU A 155 -2.84 -4.01 -13.87
N LYS A 156 -3.56 -4.63 -14.82
CA LYS A 156 -4.33 -3.91 -15.85
C LYS A 156 -5.47 -3.13 -15.20
N LEU A 157 -6.24 -3.77 -14.33
CA LEU A 157 -7.39 -3.16 -13.66
C LEU A 157 -6.96 -1.97 -12.77
N SER A 158 -5.88 -2.13 -12.02
CA SER A 158 -5.31 -1.04 -11.22
C SER A 158 -4.88 0.14 -12.09
N PHE A 159 -4.23 -0.11 -13.22
CA PHE A 159 -3.85 0.96 -14.14
C PHE A 159 -5.06 1.66 -14.75
N GLU A 160 -6.06 0.91 -15.22
CA GLU A 160 -7.28 1.47 -15.82
C GLU A 160 -8.01 2.38 -14.83
N ALA A 161 -8.23 1.91 -13.59
CA ALA A 161 -8.92 2.67 -12.56
C ALA A 161 -8.13 3.90 -12.10
N VAL A 162 -6.80 3.76 -11.92
CA VAL A 162 -5.93 4.90 -11.60
C VAL A 162 -5.94 5.93 -12.74
N ASN A 163 -5.82 5.50 -13.99
CA ASN A 163 -5.81 6.40 -15.14
C ASN A 163 -7.13 7.15 -15.30
N GLU A 164 -8.27 6.49 -15.08
CA GLU A 164 -9.57 7.15 -15.05
C GLU A 164 -9.64 8.21 -13.93
N PHE A 165 -9.18 7.86 -12.73
CA PHE A 165 -9.11 8.79 -11.62
C PHE A 165 -8.22 10.00 -11.91
N LEU A 166 -7.06 9.79 -12.54
CA LEU A 166 -6.13 10.87 -12.90
C LEU A 166 -6.67 11.81 -13.98
N LYS A 167 -7.54 11.33 -14.88
CA LYS A 167 -8.22 12.15 -15.90
C LYS A 167 -9.32 13.03 -15.33
N ASN A 168 -10.00 12.53 -14.29
CA ASN A 168 -11.11 13.23 -13.63
C ASN A 168 -10.62 14.23 -12.55
N ASN A 169 -9.33 14.54 -12.51
CA ASN A 169 -8.69 15.43 -11.54
C ASN A 169 -7.64 16.29 -12.21
#